data_AF-A0AA39VE93-F1
#
_entry.id   AF-A0AA39VE93-F1
#
_cell.length_a   1.000
_cell.length_b   1.000
_cell.length_c   1.000
_cell.angle_alpha   90.00
_cell.angle_beta   90.00
_cell.angle_gamma   90.00
#
_symmetry.space_group_name_H-M   'P 1'
#
loop_
_entity.id
_entity.type
_entity.pdbx_description
1 polymer ?
#
loop_
_entity_poly.entity_id
_entity_poly.type
_entity_poly.pdbx_seq_one_letter_code
_entity_poly.pdbx_strand_id
1 'polypeptide(L)'
;MRPVIAVDGTHLKGRFGGTMFVATTQDRNEQVYPIAFGYGDSENTFSWEWFLECLRGALGHIDDLVFISNRHASIEARISKVFTYATHTICCWHFKKYEEAIP
;
A
#
# COMPACT_ATOMS: atom_id res chain seq x y z
N MET A 1 0.67 -20.48 3.94
CA MET A 1 0.15 -19.12 4.15
C MET A 1 0.70 -18.24 3.05
N ARG A 2 -0.13 -17.42 2.40
CA ARG A 2 0.35 -16.44 1.40
C ARG A 2 0.93 -15.22 2.14
N PRO A 3 2.08 -14.67 1.71
CA PRO A 3 2.57 -13.42 2.28
C PRO A 3 1.66 -12.26 1.84
N VAL A 4 1.26 -11.43 2.80
CA VAL A 4 0.34 -10.30 2.58
C VAL A 4 0.98 -9.02 3.06
N ILE A 5 0.96 -7.97 2.23
CA ILE A 5 1.36 -6.63 2.61
C ILE A 5 0.17 -5.70 2.40
N ALA A 6 -0.26 -5.02 3.45
CA ALA A 6 -1.21 -3.92 3.34
C ALA A 6 -0.45 -2.59 3.18
N VAL A 7 -0.88 -1.76 2.25
CA VAL A 7 -0.31 -0.42 2.03
C VAL A 7 -1.40 0.64 2.12
N ASP A 8 -1.05 1.77 2.73
CA ASP A 8 -1.93 2.94 2.80
C ASP A 8 -1.13 4.24 2.84
N GLY A 9 -1.80 5.34 2.49
CA GLY A 9 -1.27 6.70 2.53
C GLY A 9 -2.07 7.55 3.51
N THR A 10 -1.38 8.37 4.30
CA THR A 10 -2.05 9.35 5.18
C THR A 10 -1.47 10.74 5.00
N HIS A 11 -2.37 11.72 4.90
CA HIS A 11 -1.99 13.12 4.73
C HIS A 11 -1.41 13.67 6.04
N LEU A 12 -0.20 14.20 5.95
CA LEU A 12 0.49 14.81 7.08
C LEU A 12 -0.05 16.22 7.33
N LYS A 13 -0.34 16.51 8.60
CA LYS A 13 -0.71 17.85 9.06
C LYS A 13 0.54 18.55 9.55
N GLY A 14 0.88 19.69 8.94
CA GLY A 14 2.02 20.49 9.33
C GLY A 14 2.42 21.48 8.24
N ARG A 15 3.43 22.31 8.52
CA ARG A 15 3.90 23.36 7.61
C ARG A 15 4.29 22.85 6.22
N PHE A 16 4.77 21.60 6.15
CA PHE A 16 5.30 21.01 4.92
C PHE A 16 4.31 20.05 4.23
N GLY A 17 3.18 19.74 4.87
CA GLY A 17 2.19 18.81 4.33
C GLY A 17 2.78 17.46 3.93
N GLY A 18 2.29 16.91 2.82
CA GLY A 18 2.75 15.65 2.23
C GLY A 18 1.93 14.43 2.62
N THR A 19 2.39 13.29 2.16
CA THR A 19 1.77 11.98 2.41
C THR A 19 2.80 11.05 3.02
N MET A 20 2.44 10.43 4.15
CA MET A 20 3.19 9.33 4.72
C MET A 20 2.60 8.02 4.19
N PHE A 21 3.43 7.23 3.53
CA PHE A 21 3.10 5.88 3.07
C PHE A 21 3.54 4.87 4.13
N VAL A 22 2.71 3.86 4.34
CA VAL A 22 3.01 2.78 5.29
C VAL A 22 2.75 1.45 4.61
N ALA A 23 3.69 0.52 4.77
CA ALA A 23 3.49 -0.89 4.47
C ALA A 23 3.46 -1.69 5.77
N THR A 24 2.44 -2.52 5.95
CA THR A 24 2.27 -3.39 7.10
C THR A 24 2.09 -4.84 6.65
N THR A 25 2.42 -5.77 7.53
CA THR A 25 2.15 -7.21 7.35
C THR A 25 1.60 -7.80 8.64
N GLN A 26 1.15 -9.05 8.59
CA GLN A 26 0.66 -9.79 9.74
C GLN A 26 1.64 -10.92 10.09
N ASP A 27 2.00 -11.03 11.37
CA ASP A 27 2.80 -12.16 11.85
C ASP A 27 1.95 -13.41 12.11
N ARG A 28 2.61 -14.49 12.57
CA ARG A 28 1.92 -15.75 12.89
C ARG A 28 1.02 -15.66 14.13
N ASN A 29 1.17 -14.61 14.94
CA ASN A 29 0.35 -14.33 16.11
C ASN A 29 -0.80 -13.36 15.78
N GLU A 30 -1.09 -13.18 14.49
CA GLU A 30 -2.13 -12.30 13.98
C GLU A 30 -1.89 -10.81 14.27
N GLN A 31 -0.67 -10.44 14.69
CA GLN A 31 -0.32 -9.06 14.98
C GLN A 31 0.06 -8.34 13.69
N VAL A 32 -0.55 -7.17 13.48
CA VAL A 32 -0.19 -6.27 12.38
C VAL A 32 0.98 -5.41 12.82
N TYR A 33 2.05 -5.40 12.04
CA TYR A 33 3.22 -4.58 12.31
C TYR A 33 3.73 -3.90 11.04
N PRO A 34 4.30 -2.69 11.15
CA PRO A 34 4.85 -1.98 10.01
C PRO A 34 6.18 -2.60 9.56
N ILE A 35 6.38 -2.66 8.25
CA ILE A 35 7.63 -3.14 7.63
C ILE A 35 8.37 -2.04 6.87
N ALA A 36 7.68 -0.96 6.47
CA ALA A 36 8.29 0.20 5.85
C ALA A 36 7.43 1.45 6.02
N PHE A 37 8.09 2.60 6.03
CA PHE A 37 7.50 3.93 5.99
C PHE A 37 8.19 4.76 4.91
N GLY A 38 7.44 5.63 4.25
CA GLY A 38 7.96 6.57 3.26
C GLY A 38 7.25 7.91 3.31
N TYR A 39 7.91 8.95 2.83
CA TYR A 39 7.37 10.30 2.76
C TYR A 39 7.36 10.77 1.31
N GLY A 40 6.20 11.19 0.83
CA GLY A 40 6.02 11.83 -0.46
C GLY A 40 5.45 13.23 -0.33
N ASP A 41 5.58 13.99 -1.41
CA ASP A 41 5.03 15.33 -1.57
C ASP A 41 3.49 15.35 -1.59
N SER A 42 2.86 14.29 -2.11
CA SER A 42 1.42 14.04 -2.07
C SER A 42 1.11 12.59 -2.43
N GLU A 43 -0.16 12.18 -2.30
CA GLU A 43 -0.64 10.87 -2.72
C GLU A 43 -0.81 10.81 -4.24
N ASN A 44 0.32 10.82 -4.96
CA ASN A 44 0.37 10.80 -6.42
C ASN A 44 1.10 9.57 -6.95
N THR A 45 0.97 9.33 -8.26
CA THR A 45 1.54 8.17 -8.95
C THR A 45 3.06 8.07 -8.79
N PHE A 46 3.79 9.18 -8.82
CA PHE A 46 5.26 9.18 -8.70
C PHE A 46 5.70 8.85 -7.28
N SER A 47 5.06 9.44 -6.27
CA SER A 47 5.34 9.18 -4.87
C SER A 47 5.01 7.73 -4.46
N TRP A 48 3.91 7.17 -4.98
CA TRP A 48 3.60 5.74 -4.81
C TRP A 48 4.62 4.83 -5.49
N GLU A 49 5.01 5.15 -6.73
CA GLU A 49 6.02 4.37 -7.46
C GLU A 49 7.35 4.34 -6.72
N TRP A 50 7.84 5.50 -6.30
CA TRP A 50 9.07 5.63 -5.53
C TRP A 50 9.03 4.80 -4.24
N PHE A 51 7.95 4.91 -3.46
CA PHE A 51 7.80 4.13 -2.22
C PHE A 51 7.81 2.62 -2.50
N LEU A 52 7.09 2.18 -3.52
CA LEU A 52 7.02 0.77 -3.89
C LEU A 52 8.35 0.25 -4.44
N GLU A 53 9.11 1.06 -5.19
CA GLU A 53 10.45 0.69 -5.66
C GLU A 53 11.44 0.53 -4.51
N CYS A 54 11.40 1.43 -3.52
CA CYS A 54 12.18 1.28 -2.29
C CYS A 54 11.79 0.01 -1.54
N LEU A 55 10.49 -0.26 -1.38
CA LEU A 55 9.99 -1.47 -0.74
C LEU A 55 10.43 -2.73 -1.49
N ARG A 56 10.36 -2.73 -2.82
CA ARG A 56 10.81 -3.82 -3.70
C ARG A 56 12.29 -4.09 -3.54
N GLY A 57 13.10 -3.02 -3.47
CA GLY A 57 14.54 -3.12 -3.25
C GLY A 57 14.90 -3.74 -1.90
N ALA A 58 14.13 -3.42 -0.85
CA ALA A 58 14.35 -3.96 0.49
C ALA A 58 13.89 -5.43 0.63
N LEU A 59 12.77 -5.80 0.03
CA LEU A 59 12.17 -7.13 0.17
C LEU A 59 12.68 -8.17 -0.82
N GLY A 60 13.14 -7.75 -2.01
CA GLY A 60 13.43 -8.68 -3.09
C GLY A 60 12.18 -9.41 -3.58
N HIS A 61 12.34 -10.46 -4.41
CA HIS A 61 11.23 -11.28 -4.90
C HIS A 61 10.61 -12.15 -3.82
N ILE A 62 9.28 -12.15 -3.76
CA ILE A 62 8.48 -12.97 -2.85
C ILE A 62 7.39 -13.63 -3.69
N ASP A 63 7.40 -14.97 -3.73
CA ASP A 63 6.40 -15.76 -4.42
C ASP A 63 5.02 -15.58 -3.77
N ASP A 64 3.98 -15.56 -4.61
CA ASP A 64 2.55 -15.48 -4.21
C ASP A 64 2.16 -14.28 -3.35
N LEU A 65 2.99 -13.23 -3.32
CA LEU A 65 2.76 -12.00 -2.57
C LEU A 65 1.42 -11.35 -2.93
N VAL A 66 0.67 -10.97 -1.90
CA VAL A 66 -0.59 -10.24 -2.03
C VAL A 66 -0.42 -8.83 -1.47
N PHE A 67 -0.78 -7.83 -2.25
CA PHE A 67 -1.01 -6.49 -1.77
C PHE A 67 -2.48 -6.24 -1.43
N ILE A 68 -2.71 -5.52 -0.35
CA ILE A 68 -4.02 -4.97 0.01
C ILE A 68 -3.87 -3.45 0.08
N SER A 69 -4.70 -2.69 -0.63
CA SER A 69 -4.71 -1.23 -0.52
C SER A 69 -6.11 -0.65 -0.61
N ASN A 70 -6.23 0.67 -0.49
CA ASN A 70 -7.44 1.39 -0.90
C ASN A 70 -7.67 1.28 -2.44
N ARG A 71 -8.86 1.65 -2.92
CA ARG A 71 -9.30 1.49 -4.34
C ARG A 71 -8.73 2.56 -5.30
N HIS A 72 -7.65 3.25 -4.95
CA HIS A 72 -7.16 4.31 -5.81
C HIS A 72 -6.41 3.73 -7.02
N ALA A 73 -6.89 4.05 -8.24
CA ALA A 73 -6.40 3.45 -9.48
C ALA A 73 -4.88 3.67 -9.72
N SER A 74 -4.32 4.76 -9.19
CA SER A 74 -2.87 4.99 -9.27
C SER A 74 -2.07 3.93 -8.50
N ILE A 75 -2.59 3.45 -7.36
CA ILE A 75 -1.91 2.47 -6.51
C ILE A 75 -1.86 1.11 -7.19
N GLU A 76 -3.01 0.64 -7.69
CA GLU A 76 -3.12 -0.62 -8.44
C GLU A 76 -2.16 -0.64 -9.65
N ALA A 77 -2.14 0.46 -10.40
CA ALA A 77 -1.27 0.59 -11.57
C ALA A 77 0.22 0.61 -11.19
N ARG A 78 0.59 1.13 -10.00
CA ARG A 78 1.99 1.15 -9.55
C ARG A 78 2.42 -0.18 -8.93
N ILE A 79 1.55 -0.85 -8.17
CA ILE A 79 1.81 -2.20 -7.66
C ILE A 79 2.04 -3.16 -8.83
N SER A 80 1.17 -3.14 -9.84
CA SER A 80 1.31 -3.99 -11.03
C SER A 80 2.60 -3.72 -11.82
N LYS A 81 3.09 -2.47 -11.80
CA LYS A 81 4.36 -2.08 -12.44
C LYS A 81 5.58 -2.59 -11.65
N VAL A 82 5.62 -2.36 -10.35
CA VAL A 82 6.81 -2.61 -9.50
C VAL A 82 6.88 -4.06 -8.99
N PHE A 83 5.73 -4.65 -8.67
CA PHE A 83 5.58 -6.01 -8.19
C PHE A 83 4.78 -6.84 -9.21
N THR A 84 5.38 -7.08 -10.37
CA THR A 84 4.73 -7.63 -11.57
C THR A 84 4.06 -9.00 -11.39
N TYR A 85 4.48 -9.77 -10.37
CA TYR A 85 3.95 -11.10 -10.05
C TYR A 85 3.06 -11.11 -8.80
N ALA A 86 2.92 -9.97 -8.11
CA ALA A 86 2.08 -9.90 -6.93
C ALA A 86 0.60 -9.79 -7.33
N THR A 87 -0.27 -10.42 -6.54
CA THR A 87 -1.71 -10.19 -6.63
C THR A 87 -2.05 -8.90 -5.89
N HIS A 88 -2.91 -8.06 -6.44
CA HIS A 88 -3.47 -6.91 -5.74
C HIS A 88 -4.95 -7.14 -5.42
N THR A 89 -5.36 -6.76 -4.21
CA THR A 89 -6.76 -6.82 -3.77
C THR A 89 -7.16 -5.55 -3.03
N ILE A 90 -8.47 -5.29 -2.99
CA ILE A 90 -9.03 -4.09 -2.36
C ILE A 90 -9.29 -4.37 -0.88
N CYS A 91 -8.92 -3.42 -0.03
CA CYS A 91 -9.24 -3.45 1.39
C CYS A 91 -10.77 -3.47 1.61
N CYS A 92 -11.28 -4.50 2.29
CA CYS A 92 -12.71 -4.68 2.53
C CYS A 92 -13.34 -3.55 3.35
N TRP A 93 -12.59 -2.91 4.25
CA TRP A 93 -13.07 -1.78 5.04
C TRP A 93 -13.28 -0.54 4.16
N HIS A 94 -12.33 -0.25 3.27
CA HIS A 94 -12.47 0.82 2.29
C HIS A 94 -13.57 0.54 1.26
N PHE A 95 -13.75 -0.72 0.87
CA PHE A 95 -14.82 -1.15 -0.02
C PHE A 95 -16.20 -0.90 0.59
N LYS A 96 -16.43 -1.30 1.85
CA LYS A 96 -17.70 -1.07 2.56
C LYS A 96 -18.07 0.42 2.63
N LYS A 97 -17.09 1.27 2.97
CA LYS A 97 -17.29 2.73 2.99
C LYS A 97 -17.68 3.30 1.63
N TYR A 98 -17.16 2.71 0.55
CA TYR A 98 -17.55 3.12 -0.80
C TYR A 98 -18.99 2.72 -1.10
N GLU A 99 -19.38 1.47 -0.80
CA GLU A 99 -20.77 1.01 -1.00
C GLU A 99 -21.80 1.83 -0.21
N GLU A 100 -21.49 2.20 1.04
CA GLU A 100 -22.35 3.05 1.87
C GLU A 100 -22.46 4.50 1.36
N ALA A 101 -21.55 4.93 0.48
CA ALA A 101 -21.53 6.27 -0.10
C ALA A 101 -22.19 6.35 -1.49
N ILE A 102 -22.65 5.22 -2.05
CA ILE A 102 -23.45 5.18 -3.28
C ILE A 102 -24.91 5.47 -2.89
N PRO A 103 -25.56 6.51 -3.44
CA PRO A 103 -26.94 6.87 -3.10
C PRO A 103 -27.97 5.80 -3.50
#